data_AF-A0A4Z0AAJ0-F1
#
_entry.id   AF-A0A4Z0AAJ0-F1
#
_cell.length_a   1.000
_cell.length_b   1.000
_cell.length_c   1.000
_cell.angle_alpha   90.00
_cell.angle_beta   90.00
_cell.angle_gamma   90.00
#
_symmetry.space_group_name_H-M   'P 1'
#
loop_
_entity.id
_entity.type
_entity.pdbx_description
1 polymer ?
#
loop_
_entity_poly.entity_id
_entity_poly.type
_entity_poly.pdbx_seq_one_letter_code
_entity_poly.pdbx_strand_id
1 'polypeptide(L)'
;MIKTRFGETLPMADNFLKVEAFETHQRHLRTVTDYAVYKKLYATLPAVVLAALKVRVRSGEPRAIQELWAARDRTFMAIDFESSERNSSTVLEWGYAAVRCGHLEMIGSWPPVPEDNYRKGHYIVSEWVDKIRNRYSPNFPHQYAFGESQTIPKAKLPQIIQAVLSSLASPDSETTSNSLVLVSHTPSEDLRRMEEMRIKVPHNILVIDTAAFESALFKAGRRGAMIDAKSGQPRQPGSALSLSSLVLSLGFNVDYVFHNAGNDAFANLLALQKLLDPENTQAPSPRPQNAMLRTSRAISMGPLTAPFSPMLTPPLMPMSPMARAYSTSPQFTPNGSGYFNQSASDPHLNRFSRWGPSGQRAVSLPLDEQGRLKPRPSSGASADRLSADMANVIIG
;
A
#
# COMPACT_ATOMS: atom_id res chain seq x y z
N MET A 1 -4.71 13.87 -34.42
CA MET A 1 -4.78 14.35 -35.81
C MET A 1 -5.13 15.83 -35.78
N ILE A 2 -4.18 16.71 -36.14
CA ILE A 2 -4.43 18.15 -36.15
C ILE A 2 -5.07 18.49 -37.50
N LYS A 3 -6.34 18.90 -37.48
CA LYS A 3 -7.04 19.41 -38.66
C LYS A 3 -6.86 20.92 -38.71
N THR A 4 -6.44 21.44 -39.87
CA THR A 4 -6.40 22.89 -40.09
C THR A 4 -7.84 23.41 -40.22
N ARG A 5 -8.02 24.73 -40.10
CA ARG A 5 -9.33 25.39 -40.34
C ARG A 5 -9.87 25.17 -41.76
N PHE A 6 -9.04 24.66 -42.67
CA PHE A 6 -9.39 24.34 -44.06
C PHE A 6 -9.65 22.84 -44.28
N GLY A 7 -9.69 22.04 -43.20
CA GLY A 7 -9.96 20.60 -43.28
C GLY A 7 -8.75 19.74 -43.67
N GLU A 8 -7.59 20.35 -43.91
CA GLU A 8 -6.37 19.60 -44.21
C GLU A 8 -5.85 18.90 -42.97
N THR A 9 -5.33 17.70 -43.17
CA THR A 9 -4.81 16.87 -42.10
C THR A 9 -3.29 16.98 -42.10
N LEU A 10 -2.71 17.62 -41.09
CA LEU A 10 -1.26 17.71 -41.00
C LEU A 10 -0.67 16.36 -40.54
N PRO A 11 0.42 15.89 -41.17
CA PRO A 11 1.15 14.73 -40.67
C PRO A 11 1.63 15.04 -39.25
N MET A 12 1.49 14.09 -38.33
CA MET A 12 2.06 14.23 -36.98
C MET A 12 3.57 14.27 -37.14
N ALA A 13 4.20 15.41 -36.82
CA ALA A 13 5.65 15.47 -36.80
C ALA A 13 6.17 14.57 -35.66
N ASP A 14 7.21 13.79 -35.96
CA ASP A 14 7.78 12.82 -35.02
C ASP A 14 8.40 13.47 -33.76
N ASN A 15 8.58 14.80 -33.77
CA ASN A 15 9.19 15.57 -32.68
C ASN A 15 8.16 16.15 -31.69
N PHE A 16 6.87 15.86 -31.82
CA PHE A 16 5.89 16.33 -30.85
C PHE A 16 5.90 15.46 -29.59
N LEU A 17 6.16 16.08 -28.43
CA LEU A 17 5.91 15.47 -27.14
C LEU A 17 4.39 15.24 -27.02
N LYS A 18 3.97 13.97 -27.15
CA LYS A 18 2.57 13.59 -26.93
C LYS A 18 2.29 13.68 -25.42
N VAL A 19 1.66 14.76 -25.00
CA VAL A 19 1.15 14.92 -23.64
C VAL A 19 -0.27 14.37 -23.61
N GLU A 20 -0.47 13.25 -22.92
CA GLU A 20 -1.81 12.78 -22.58
C GLU A 20 -2.27 13.53 -21.34
N ALA A 21 -3.32 14.35 -21.51
CA ALA A 21 -3.93 15.02 -20.39
C ALA A 21 -4.53 13.97 -19.45
N PHE A 22 -4.14 14.01 -18.17
CA PHE A 22 -4.76 13.18 -17.13
C PHE A 22 -6.05 13.83 -16.59
N GLU A 23 -6.34 15.08 -17.00
CA GLU A 23 -7.51 15.81 -16.53
C GLU A 23 -8.79 15.22 -17.11
N THR A 24 -9.73 14.87 -16.23
CA THR A 24 -11.03 14.30 -16.58
C THR A 24 -12.13 15.36 -16.76
N HIS A 25 -11.83 16.64 -16.51
CA HIS A 25 -12.80 17.73 -16.51
C HIS A 25 -12.31 18.90 -17.36
N GLN A 26 -13.23 19.57 -18.05
CA GLN A 26 -12.93 20.78 -18.84
C GLN A 26 -12.52 21.92 -17.90
N ARG A 27 -11.27 22.39 -18.01
CA ARG A 27 -10.76 23.53 -17.24
C ARG A 27 -10.70 24.79 -18.08
N HIS A 28 -10.79 25.92 -17.40
CA HIS A 28 -10.68 27.23 -18.02
C HIS A 28 -9.26 27.43 -18.57
N LEU A 29 -9.14 27.59 -19.90
CA LEU A 29 -7.87 27.93 -20.53
C LEU A 29 -7.46 29.35 -20.09
N ARG A 30 -6.22 29.54 -19.64
CA ARG A 30 -5.68 30.85 -19.29
C ARG A 30 -4.58 31.24 -20.26
N THR A 31 -4.73 32.38 -20.92
CA THR A 31 -3.71 32.94 -21.80
C THR A 31 -2.68 33.70 -20.97
N VAL A 32 -1.40 33.35 -21.12
CA VAL A 32 -0.28 34.04 -20.47
C VAL A 32 0.33 35.00 -21.50
N THR A 33 0.17 36.30 -21.27
CA THR A 33 0.58 37.35 -22.25
C THR A 33 1.89 38.04 -21.89
N ASP A 34 2.37 37.90 -20.65
CA ASP A 34 3.60 38.54 -20.21
C ASP A 34 4.48 37.62 -19.32
N TYR A 35 5.76 37.99 -19.23
CA TYR A 35 6.77 37.22 -18.50
C TYR A 35 6.57 37.23 -16.97
N ALA A 36 6.00 38.29 -16.41
CA ALA A 36 5.78 38.40 -14.97
C ALA A 36 4.66 37.46 -14.49
N VAL A 37 3.57 37.38 -15.24
CA VAL A 37 2.47 36.43 -15.07
C VAL A 37 2.99 35.01 -15.32
N TYR A 38 3.80 34.79 -16.35
CA TYR A 38 4.44 33.49 -16.57
C TYR A 38 5.24 33.03 -15.35
N LYS A 39 6.11 33.89 -14.80
CA LYS A 39 6.93 33.56 -13.63
C LYS A 39 6.08 33.23 -12.40
N LYS A 40 5.00 33.99 -12.16
CA LYS A 40 4.05 33.72 -11.08
C LYS A 40 3.35 32.37 -11.27
N LEU A 41 2.88 32.08 -12.48
CA LEU A 41 2.24 30.81 -12.80
C LEU A 41 3.23 29.64 -12.67
N TYR A 42 4.44 29.77 -13.21
CA TYR A 42 5.48 28.76 -13.14
C TYR A 42 5.84 28.39 -11.69
N ALA A 43 5.86 29.37 -10.78
CA ALA A 43 6.09 29.13 -9.36
C ALA A 43 5.02 28.24 -8.70
N THR A 44 3.81 28.18 -9.26
CA THR A 44 2.72 27.30 -8.76
C THR A 44 2.79 25.88 -9.32
N LEU A 45 3.60 25.65 -10.37
CA LEU A 45 3.64 24.37 -11.07
C LEU A 45 3.97 23.17 -10.16
N PRO A 46 4.94 23.24 -9.22
CA PRO A 46 5.21 22.13 -8.32
C PRO A 46 4.00 21.71 -7.48
N ALA A 47 3.21 22.67 -6.99
CA ALA A 47 2.01 22.38 -6.22
C ALA A 47 0.91 21.73 -7.09
N VAL A 48 0.77 22.18 -8.34
CA VAL A 48 -0.15 21.56 -9.31
C VAL A 48 0.29 20.13 -9.63
N VAL A 49 1.59 19.89 -9.80
CA VAL A 49 2.16 18.55 -10.04
C VAL A 49 1.91 17.62 -8.85
N LEU A 50 2.10 18.10 -7.62
CA LEU A 50 1.79 17.32 -6.42
C LEU A 50 0.30 16.99 -6.32
N ALA A 51 -0.59 17.96 -6.58
CA ALA A 51 -2.03 17.73 -6.58
C ALA A 51 -2.45 16.70 -7.64
N ALA A 52 -1.87 16.78 -8.85
CA ALA A 52 -2.05 15.80 -9.91
C ALA A 52 -1.60 14.40 -9.47
N LEU A 53 -0.40 14.28 -8.89
CA LEU A 53 0.13 13.03 -8.39
C LEU A 53 -0.79 12.41 -7.32
N LYS A 54 -1.28 13.21 -6.37
CA LYS A 54 -2.23 12.75 -5.34
C LYS A 54 -3.48 12.12 -5.95
N VAL A 55 -4.07 12.76 -6.98
CA VAL A 55 -5.26 12.24 -7.66
C VAL A 55 -4.95 10.92 -8.37
N ARG A 56 -3.86 10.87 -9.15
CA ARG A 56 -3.44 9.69 -9.91
C ARG A 56 -3.19 8.48 -9.00
N VAL A 57 -2.47 8.70 -7.91
CA VAL A 57 -2.16 7.67 -6.90
C VAL A 57 -3.43 7.21 -6.20
N ARG A 58 -4.31 8.13 -5.78
CA ARG A 58 -5.58 7.79 -5.14
C ARG A 58 -6.54 7.06 -6.08
N SER A 59 -6.50 7.34 -7.38
CA SER A 59 -7.30 6.62 -8.39
C SER A 59 -6.74 5.24 -8.75
N GLY A 60 -5.62 4.82 -8.16
CA GLY A 60 -5.01 3.54 -8.46
C GLY A 60 -4.27 3.50 -9.79
N GLU A 61 -3.80 4.64 -10.32
CA GLU A 61 -3.14 4.65 -11.63
C GLU A 61 -1.84 3.83 -11.59
N PRO A 62 -1.71 2.76 -12.40
CA PRO A 62 -0.62 1.82 -12.23
C PRO A 62 0.77 2.42 -12.39
N ARG A 63 0.95 3.29 -13.39
CA ARG A 63 2.24 3.91 -13.66
C ARG A 63 2.70 4.80 -12.51
N ALA A 64 1.82 5.64 -11.97
CA ALA A 64 2.15 6.54 -10.87
C ALA A 64 2.57 5.77 -9.61
N ILE A 65 1.86 4.69 -9.28
CA ILE A 65 2.17 3.86 -8.10
C ILE A 65 3.47 3.06 -8.31
N GLN A 66 3.67 2.52 -9.51
CA GLN A 66 4.92 1.82 -9.88
C GLN A 66 6.13 2.75 -9.80
N GLU A 67 6.02 4.00 -10.29
CA GLU A 67 7.09 5.00 -10.19
C GLU A 67 7.40 5.35 -8.73
N LEU A 68 6.39 5.49 -7.86
CA LEU A 68 6.60 5.72 -6.42
C LEU A 68 7.34 4.57 -5.73
N TRP A 69 6.97 3.33 -6.03
CA TRP A 69 7.64 2.16 -5.46
C TRP A 69 9.07 2.01 -5.98
N ALA A 70 9.25 2.20 -7.29
CA ALA A 70 10.55 2.10 -7.96
C ALA A 70 11.55 3.19 -7.55
N ALA A 71 11.08 4.33 -7.04
CA ALA A 71 11.95 5.39 -6.50
C ALA A 71 12.70 4.95 -5.24
N ARG A 72 12.18 3.94 -4.50
CA ARG A 72 12.78 3.37 -3.29
C ARG A 72 13.17 4.38 -2.20
N ASP A 73 12.62 5.60 -2.25
CA ASP A 73 12.94 6.70 -1.34
C ASP A 73 11.81 6.97 -0.31
N ARG A 74 10.72 6.19 -0.37
CA ARG A 74 9.53 6.36 0.46
C ARG A 74 9.44 5.37 1.61
N THR A 75 8.59 5.70 2.56
CA THR A 75 8.05 4.76 3.55
C THR A 75 6.60 4.48 3.20
N PHE A 76 6.25 3.22 2.96
CA PHE A 76 4.87 2.79 2.75
C PHE A 76 4.32 2.27 4.08
N MET A 77 3.19 2.79 4.53
CA MET A 77 2.53 2.38 5.77
C MET A 77 1.09 1.99 5.47
N ALA A 78 0.79 0.71 5.57
CA ALA A 78 -0.58 0.23 5.62
C ALA A 78 -1.17 0.44 7.00
N ILE A 79 -2.41 0.89 7.04
CA ILE A 79 -3.21 1.05 8.26
C ILE A 79 -4.55 0.36 8.07
N ASP A 80 -5.14 -0.07 9.18
CA ASP A 80 -6.50 -0.58 9.24
C ASP A 80 -7.11 -0.29 10.61
N PHE A 81 -8.43 -0.08 10.64
CA PHE A 81 -9.21 0.14 11.85
C PHE A 81 -10.39 -0.83 11.92
N GLU A 82 -10.47 -1.56 13.03
CA GLU A 82 -11.70 -2.28 13.37
C GLU A 82 -12.60 -1.41 14.25
N SER A 83 -13.88 -1.35 13.91
CA SER A 83 -14.87 -0.51 14.59
C SER A 83 -16.12 -1.30 14.95
N SER A 84 -16.88 -0.80 15.92
CA SER A 84 -18.16 -1.41 16.27
C SER A 84 -19.17 -1.29 15.13
N GLU A 85 -19.80 -2.41 14.75
CA GLU A 85 -20.91 -2.41 13.78
C GLU A 85 -22.10 -1.56 14.24
N ARG A 86 -22.31 -1.46 15.55
CA ARG A 86 -23.42 -0.68 16.12
C ARG A 86 -23.11 0.81 16.13
N ASN A 87 -21.82 1.17 16.14
CA ASN A 87 -21.38 2.55 16.17
C ASN A 87 -19.97 2.66 15.55
N SER A 88 -19.92 3.12 14.31
CA SER A 88 -18.68 3.26 13.53
C SER A 88 -17.67 4.24 14.12
N SER A 89 -18.10 5.17 15.01
CA SER A 89 -17.19 6.06 15.75
C SER A 89 -16.46 5.37 16.91
N THR A 90 -16.90 4.16 17.28
CA THR A 90 -16.26 3.36 18.33
C THR A 90 -15.21 2.46 17.71
N VAL A 91 -13.97 2.96 17.66
CA VAL A 91 -12.79 2.19 17.27
C VAL A 91 -12.48 1.15 18.35
N LEU A 92 -12.30 -0.10 17.92
CA LEU A 92 -12.00 -1.26 18.76
C LEU A 92 -10.52 -1.63 18.69
N GLU A 93 -9.94 -1.58 17.48
CA GLU A 93 -8.57 -1.98 17.22
C GLU A 93 -7.95 -1.03 16.18
N TRP A 94 -6.62 -0.91 16.22
CA TRP A 94 -5.85 -0.23 15.20
C TRP A 94 -4.60 -1.05 14.87
N GLY A 95 -4.36 -1.27 13.58
CA GLY A 95 -3.21 -1.98 13.08
C GLY A 95 -2.40 -1.15 12.10
N TYR A 96 -1.10 -1.44 12.04
CA TYR A 96 -0.25 -0.91 10.99
C TYR A 96 0.85 -1.90 10.58
N ALA A 97 1.26 -1.80 9.33
CA ALA A 97 2.48 -2.39 8.79
C ALA A 97 3.21 -1.34 7.96
N ALA A 98 4.52 -1.20 8.12
CA ALA A 98 5.29 -0.18 7.43
C ALA A 98 6.63 -0.72 6.91
N VAL A 99 7.01 -0.31 5.71
CA VAL A 99 8.31 -0.60 5.09
C VAL A 99 9.02 0.70 4.71
N ARG A 100 10.26 0.85 5.17
CA ARG A 100 11.10 2.03 4.91
C ARG A 100 12.05 1.75 3.74
N CYS A 101 11.59 1.95 2.51
CA CYS A 101 12.34 1.60 1.31
C CYS A 101 13.71 2.29 1.25
N GLY A 102 13.79 3.57 1.60
CA GLY A 102 15.06 4.32 1.56
C GLY A 102 16.14 3.75 2.49
N HIS A 103 15.73 3.21 3.64
CA HIS A 103 16.66 2.53 4.54
C HIS A 103 17.12 1.19 3.96
N LEU A 104 16.20 0.41 3.38
CA LEU A 104 16.52 -0.90 2.79
C LEU A 104 17.43 -0.79 1.57
N GLU A 105 17.21 0.21 0.72
CA GLU A 105 18.08 0.49 -0.43
C GLU A 105 19.50 0.84 0.03
N MET A 106 19.63 1.70 1.06
CA MET A 106 20.93 2.10 1.60
C MET A 106 21.74 0.92 2.16
N ILE A 107 21.08 -0.08 2.77
CA ILE A 107 21.74 -1.27 3.31
C ILE A 107 21.83 -2.43 2.30
N GLY A 108 21.36 -2.25 1.06
CA GLY A 108 21.39 -3.28 0.01
C GLY A 108 20.44 -4.46 0.24
N SER A 109 19.38 -4.28 1.04
CA SER A 109 18.39 -5.32 1.38
C SER A 109 17.14 -5.22 0.50
N TRP A 110 17.32 -5.04 -0.81
CA TRP A 110 16.22 -4.97 -1.78
C TRP A 110 16.09 -6.29 -2.57
N PRO A 111 14.87 -6.82 -2.78
CA PRO A 111 13.56 -6.31 -2.35
C PRO A 111 13.28 -6.52 -0.86
N PRO A 112 12.30 -5.80 -0.28
CA PRO A 112 11.89 -6.01 1.10
C PRO A 112 11.33 -7.43 1.31
N VAL A 113 11.82 -8.11 2.35
CA VAL A 113 11.24 -9.35 2.86
C VAL A 113 10.14 -8.98 3.87
N PRO A 114 8.85 -9.30 3.62
CA PRO A 114 7.74 -8.84 4.46
C PRO A 114 7.87 -9.21 5.94
N GLU A 115 8.38 -10.41 6.25
CA GLU A 115 8.53 -10.84 7.64
C GLU A 115 9.61 -10.06 8.38
N ASP A 116 10.76 -9.86 7.75
CA ASP A 116 11.95 -9.28 8.39
C ASP A 116 11.99 -7.75 8.32
N ASN A 117 11.47 -7.18 7.24
CA ASN A 117 11.66 -5.76 6.94
C ASN A 117 10.44 -4.90 7.24
N TYR A 118 9.26 -5.50 7.44
CA TYR A 118 8.08 -4.71 7.84
C TYR A 118 8.11 -4.44 9.34
N ARG A 119 8.01 -3.16 9.71
CA ARG A 119 7.63 -2.76 11.07
C ARG A 119 6.14 -2.93 11.23
N LYS A 120 5.72 -3.72 12.22
CA LYS A 120 4.33 -4.13 12.41
C LYS A 120 3.87 -3.71 13.82
N GLY A 121 2.59 -3.41 13.98
CA GLY A 121 2.03 -3.21 15.31
C GLY A 121 0.51 -3.31 15.33
N HIS A 122 0.00 -3.66 16.49
CA HIS A 122 -1.42 -3.88 16.73
C HIS A 122 -1.81 -3.39 18.12
N TYR A 123 -2.86 -2.57 18.19
CA TYR A 123 -3.36 -1.97 19.42
C TYR A 123 -4.84 -2.28 19.60
N ILE A 124 -5.20 -2.68 20.82
CA ILE A 124 -6.58 -2.99 21.23
C ILE A 124 -7.05 -1.92 22.22
N VAL A 125 -8.26 -1.41 22.04
CA VAL A 125 -8.87 -0.44 22.96
C VAL A 125 -9.44 -1.15 24.20
N SER A 126 -8.83 -0.90 25.36
CA SER A 126 -9.08 -1.63 26.60
C SER A 126 -10.51 -1.46 27.16
N GLU A 127 -11.19 -0.38 26.82
CA GLU A 127 -12.55 -0.13 27.28
C GLU A 127 -13.57 -1.08 26.63
N TRP A 128 -13.26 -1.55 25.42
CA TRP A 128 -14.19 -2.32 24.57
C TRP A 128 -13.79 -3.77 24.37
N VAL A 129 -12.52 -4.11 24.61
CA VAL A 129 -12.05 -5.49 24.61
C VAL A 129 -12.97 -6.34 25.50
N ASP A 130 -13.40 -7.48 24.96
CA ASP A 130 -14.38 -8.41 25.54
C ASP A 130 -15.82 -7.92 25.74
N LYS A 131 -16.11 -6.63 25.56
CA LYS A 131 -17.48 -6.07 25.71
C LYS A 131 -18.21 -5.94 24.39
N ILE A 132 -17.49 -5.57 23.34
CA ILE A 132 -18.06 -5.38 22.00
C ILE A 132 -17.59 -6.52 21.12
N ARG A 133 -18.57 -7.26 20.59
CA ARG A 133 -18.35 -8.26 19.53
C ARG A 133 -19.25 -7.92 18.36
N ASN A 134 -18.62 -7.78 17.20
CA ASN A 134 -19.31 -7.59 15.94
C ASN A 134 -20.01 -8.90 15.52
N ARG A 135 -21.17 -8.78 14.86
CA ARG A 135 -22.00 -9.93 14.48
C ARG A 135 -21.77 -10.36 13.02
N TYR A 136 -21.65 -9.40 12.11
CA TYR A 136 -21.56 -9.63 10.66
C TYR A 136 -20.11 -9.67 10.16
N SER A 137 -19.21 -8.93 10.81
CA SER A 137 -17.77 -8.85 10.61
C SER A 137 -17.10 -9.04 11.97
N PRO A 138 -17.04 -10.30 12.48
CA PRO A 138 -16.50 -10.59 13.80
C PRO A 138 -15.07 -10.07 13.94
N ASN A 139 -14.75 -9.46 15.06
CA ASN A 139 -13.42 -8.94 15.37
C ASN A 139 -12.59 -9.96 16.15
N PHE A 140 -11.28 -10.00 15.91
CA PHE A 140 -10.35 -10.97 16.50
C PHE A 140 -9.14 -10.32 17.18
N PRO A 141 -9.33 -9.56 18.28
CA PRO A 141 -8.28 -8.73 18.87
C PRO A 141 -7.05 -9.51 19.35
N HIS A 142 -7.25 -10.74 19.84
CA HIS A 142 -6.18 -11.59 20.38
C HIS A 142 -5.56 -12.54 19.35
N GLN A 143 -5.93 -12.43 18.07
CA GLN A 143 -5.40 -13.30 17.00
C GLN A 143 -4.40 -12.56 16.12
N TYR A 144 -3.69 -11.59 16.69
CA TYR A 144 -2.60 -10.92 16.00
C TYR A 144 -1.44 -11.88 15.78
N ALA A 145 -1.04 -12.07 14.52
CA ALA A 145 -0.15 -13.15 14.15
C ALA A 145 1.33 -12.73 14.10
N PHE A 146 1.63 -11.42 14.20
CA PHE A 146 2.96 -10.86 13.97
C PHE A 146 3.62 -10.31 15.24
N GLY A 147 3.15 -10.72 16.42
CA GLY A 147 3.69 -10.33 17.71
C GLY A 147 2.60 -10.23 18.77
N GLU A 148 2.85 -9.41 19.78
CA GLU A 148 1.91 -9.18 20.88
C GLU A 148 1.05 -7.94 20.64
N SER A 149 -0.27 -8.08 20.83
CA SER A 149 -1.21 -6.96 20.80
C SER A 149 -1.01 -6.06 22.03
N GLN A 150 -0.95 -4.74 21.82
CA GLN A 150 -0.86 -3.78 22.92
C GLN A 150 -2.25 -3.28 23.33
N THR A 151 -2.67 -3.60 24.55
CA THR A 151 -3.94 -3.12 25.08
C THR A 151 -3.77 -1.72 25.68
N ILE A 152 -4.49 -0.74 25.17
CA ILE A 152 -4.34 0.68 25.52
C ILE A 152 -5.69 1.34 25.84
N PRO A 153 -5.73 2.35 26.73
CA PRO A 153 -6.92 3.18 26.89
C PRO A 153 -7.27 3.95 25.62
N LYS A 154 -8.56 4.08 25.31
CA LYS A 154 -9.12 4.85 24.19
C LYS A 154 -8.52 6.24 24.09
N ALA A 155 -8.32 6.91 25.22
CA ALA A 155 -7.77 8.27 25.28
C ALA A 155 -6.34 8.37 24.73
N LYS A 156 -5.55 7.29 24.77
CA LYS A 156 -4.16 7.26 24.29
C LYS A 156 -4.04 6.91 22.80
N LEU A 157 -5.07 6.29 22.21
CA LEU A 157 -5.00 5.80 20.83
C LEU A 157 -4.67 6.92 19.82
N PRO A 158 -5.32 8.10 19.83
CA PRO A 158 -4.98 9.17 18.89
C PRO A 158 -3.53 9.66 19.02
N GLN A 159 -3.02 9.73 20.26
CA GLN A 159 -1.64 10.16 20.53
C GLN A 159 -0.62 9.15 19.99
N ILE A 160 -0.90 7.85 20.14
CA ILE A 160 -0.06 6.77 19.63
C ILE A 160 -0.03 6.81 18.09
N ILE A 161 -1.20 6.91 17.45
CA ILE A 161 -1.28 6.96 15.98
C ILE A 161 -0.52 8.19 15.47
N GLN A 162 -0.74 9.36 16.08
CA GLN A 162 -0.03 10.59 15.72
C GLN A 162 1.48 10.42 15.87
N ALA A 163 1.96 9.82 16.96
CA ALA A 163 3.39 9.60 17.19
C ALA A 163 4.00 8.66 16.14
N VAL A 164 3.30 7.58 15.77
CA VAL A 164 3.78 6.66 14.72
C VAL A 164 3.85 7.38 13.38
N LEU A 165 2.80 8.10 12.97
CA LEU A 165 2.78 8.84 11.71
C LEU A 165 3.86 9.92 11.66
N SER A 166 3.96 10.74 12.70
CA SER A 166 4.97 11.81 12.79
C SER A 166 6.40 11.27 12.82
N SER A 167 6.62 10.03 13.28
CA SER A 167 7.95 9.39 13.24
C SER A 167 8.37 8.91 11.85
N LEU A 168 7.45 8.86 10.89
CA LEU A 168 7.67 8.38 9.52
C LEU A 168 7.49 9.46 8.45
N ALA A 169 6.67 10.48 8.75
CA ALA A 169 6.37 11.57 7.84
C ALA A 169 7.50 12.61 7.82
N SER A 170 7.78 13.12 6.62
CA SER A 170 8.56 14.34 6.44
C SER A 170 7.71 15.57 6.82
N PRO A 171 8.30 16.76 6.95
CA PRO A 171 7.55 18.00 7.11
C PRO A 171 6.52 18.22 6.00
N ASP A 172 5.48 18.95 6.35
CA ASP A 172 4.39 19.30 5.44
C ASP A 172 4.87 20.33 4.39
N SER A 173 4.42 20.20 3.13
CA SER A 173 4.91 21.01 2.02
C SER A 173 3.91 21.05 0.86
N GLU A 174 3.62 22.23 0.34
CA GLU A 174 2.70 22.41 -0.78
C GLU A 174 3.28 21.95 -2.13
N THR A 175 4.60 21.77 -2.22
CA THR A 175 5.31 21.57 -3.50
C THR A 175 5.99 20.21 -3.62
N THR A 176 6.13 19.48 -2.51
CA THR A 176 6.84 18.19 -2.46
C THR A 176 6.01 17.14 -1.74
N SER A 177 5.91 15.95 -2.31
CA SER A 177 5.24 14.82 -1.66
C SER A 177 5.97 14.38 -0.41
N ASN A 178 5.20 13.95 0.58
CA ASN A 178 5.74 13.45 1.84
C ASN A 178 6.60 12.18 1.62
N SER A 179 7.58 11.94 2.50
CA SER A 179 8.30 10.65 2.52
C SER A 179 7.38 9.48 2.88
N LEU A 180 6.32 9.74 3.64
CA LEU A 180 5.31 8.77 4.02
C LEU A 180 4.20 8.66 2.95
N VAL A 181 3.90 7.43 2.57
CA VAL A 181 2.76 7.04 1.73
C VAL A 181 1.85 6.16 2.56
N LEU A 182 0.59 6.55 2.71
CA LEU A 182 -0.43 5.72 3.37
C LEU A 182 -1.00 4.71 2.38
N VAL A 183 -1.20 3.49 2.86
CA VAL A 183 -1.78 2.39 2.10
C VAL A 183 -3.03 1.93 2.86
N SER A 184 -4.16 1.82 2.18
CA SER A 184 -5.38 1.25 2.75
C SER A 184 -6.12 0.47 1.67
N HIS A 185 -6.91 -0.51 2.09
CA HIS A 185 -7.82 -1.23 1.21
C HIS A 185 -9.19 -0.58 1.39
N THR A 186 -9.54 0.38 0.52
CA THR A 186 -10.67 1.33 0.68
C THR A 186 -10.46 2.41 1.78
N PRO A 187 -9.65 3.46 1.51
CA PRO A 187 -9.18 4.43 2.53
C PRO A 187 -10.26 5.32 3.16
N SER A 188 -11.47 5.37 2.59
CA SER A 188 -12.50 6.35 2.99
C SER A 188 -12.87 6.26 4.46
N GLU A 189 -13.00 5.05 5.01
CA GLU A 189 -13.37 4.89 6.41
C GLU A 189 -12.19 5.17 7.35
N ASP A 190 -10.99 4.71 7.02
CA ASP A 190 -9.80 4.92 7.84
C ASP A 190 -9.46 6.41 7.96
N LEU A 191 -9.50 7.14 6.84
CA LEU A 191 -9.24 8.57 6.84
C LEU A 191 -10.29 9.34 7.64
N ARG A 192 -11.57 8.95 7.54
CA ARG A 192 -12.65 9.55 8.35
C ARG A 192 -12.41 9.31 9.83
N ARG A 193 -12.01 8.10 10.24
CA ARG A 193 -11.69 7.77 11.64
C ARG A 193 -10.52 8.58 12.17
N MET A 194 -9.50 8.78 11.34
CA MET A 194 -8.36 9.63 11.71
C MET A 194 -8.79 11.08 11.95
N GLU A 195 -9.66 11.62 11.09
CA GLU A 195 -10.23 12.96 11.24
C GLU A 195 -11.09 13.08 12.51
N GLU A 196 -11.98 12.12 12.77
CA GLU A 196 -12.83 12.07 13.98
C GLU A 196 -11.99 12.04 15.28
N MET A 197 -10.87 11.31 15.26
CA MET A 197 -9.90 11.26 16.36
C MET A 197 -8.96 12.47 16.43
N ARG A 198 -9.11 13.45 15.52
CA ARG A 198 -8.27 14.65 15.41
C ARG A 198 -6.79 14.35 15.19
N ILE A 199 -6.50 13.24 14.50
CA ILE A 199 -5.15 12.89 14.07
C ILE A 199 -4.81 13.75 12.86
N LYS A 200 -3.70 14.48 12.95
CA LYS A 200 -3.23 15.38 11.89
C LYS A 200 -2.40 14.60 10.88
N VAL A 201 -2.97 14.45 9.69
CA VAL A 201 -2.29 13.89 8.52
C VAL A 201 -1.75 15.06 7.68
N PRO A 202 -0.43 15.16 7.43
CA PRO A 202 0.13 16.17 6.53
C PRO A 202 -0.56 16.19 5.17
N HIS A 203 -0.84 17.38 4.64
CA HIS A 203 -1.62 17.51 3.40
C HIS A 203 -0.87 16.98 2.18
N ASN A 204 0.44 16.84 2.25
CA ASN A 204 1.29 16.35 1.17
C ASN A 204 1.50 14.83 1.16
N ILE A 205 0.84 14.08 2.06
CA ILE A 205 0.84 12.61 2.04
C ILE A 205 0.08 12.09 0.82
N LEU A 206 0.66 11.06 0.19
CA LEU A 206 0.01 10.29 -0.86
C LEU A 206 -0.74 9.11 -0.23
N VAL A 207 -1.92 8.79 -0.75
CA VAL A 207 -2.75 7.67 -0.26
C VAL A 207 -2.98 6.71 -1.41
N ILE A 208 -2.49 5.49 -1.28
CA ILE A 208 -2.74 4.38 -2.19
C ILE A 208 -3.97 3.62 -1.70
N ASP A 209 -4.96 3.51 -2.57
CA ASP A 209 -6.05 2.54 -2.42
C ASP A 209 -5.67 1.26 -3.16
N THR A 210 -5.35 0.21 -2.41
CA THR A 210 -4.93 -1.08 -2.99
C THR A 210 -6.06 -1.71 -3.81
N ALA A 211 -7.32 -1.53 -3.43
CA ALA A 211 -8.46 -2.05 -4.17
C ALA A 211 -8.61 -1.35 -5.53
N ALA A 212 -8.42 -0.02 -5.55
CA ALA A 212 -8.46 0.76 -6.79
C ALA A 212 -7.29 0.43 -7.71
N PHE A 213 -6.07 0.34 -7.17
CA PHE A 213 -4.86 -0.03 -7.92
C PHE A 213 -5.00 -1.41 -8.55
N GLU A 214 -5.47 -2.38 -7.77
CA GLU A 214 -5.73 -3.73 -8.25
C GLU A 214 -6.78 -3.74 -9.37
N SER A 215 -7.88 -3.02 -9.19
CA SER A 215 -8.94 -2.92 -10.19
C SER A 215 -8.44 -2.29 -11.49
N ALA A 216 -7.55 -1.30 -11.40
CA ALA A 216 -6.91 -0.69 -12.57
C ALA A 216 -5.98 -1.67 -13.29
N LEU A 217 -5.22 -2.50 -12.56
CA LEU A 217 -4.40 -3.56 -13.15
C LEU A 217 -5.25 -4.63 -13.82
N PHE A 218 -6.36 -5.04 -13.21
CA PHE A 218 -7.31 -6.00 -13.79
C PHE A 218 -7.92 -5.45 -15.08
N LYS A 219 -8.41 -4.20 -15.06
CA LYS A 219 -8.94 -3.52 -16.26
C LYS A 219 -7.90 -3.40 -17.38
N ALA A 220 -6.63 -3.24 -17.03
CA ALA A 220 -5.52 -3.21 -17.99
C ALA A 220 -5.07 -4.61 -18.47
N GLY A 221 -5.75 -5.69 -18.05
CA GLY A 221 -5.41 -7.07 -18.40
C GLY A 221 -4.17 -7.62 -17.70
N ARG A 222 -3.57 -6.90 -16.75
CA ARG A 222 -2.33 -7.29 -16.05
C ARG A 222 -2.53 -8.33 -14.95
N ARG A 223 -3.77 -8.57 -14.52
CA ARG A 223 -4.13 -9.61 -13.54
C ARG A 223 -4.62 -10.92 -14.19
N GLY A 224 -4.80 -10.95 -15.51
CA GLY A 224 -5.38 -12.09 -16.23
C GLY A 224 -6.86 -12.31 -15.95
N ALA A 225 -7.41 -13.40 -16.49
CA ALA A 225 -8.78 -13.82 -16.19
C ALA A 225 -8.86 -14.32 -14.75
N MET A 226 -9.85 -13.83 -14.00
CA MET A 226 -10.04 -14.16 -12.57
C MET A 226 -11.46 -14.65 -12.35
N ILE A 227 -11.63 -15.57 -11.41
CA ILE A 227 -12.94 -15.99 -10.91
C ILE A 227 -13.23 -15.20 -9.63
N ASP A 228 -14.43 -14.66 -9.53
CA ASP A 228 -14.90 -14.08 -8.27
C ASP A 228 -15.19 -15.19 -7.27
N ALA A 229 -14.45 -15.18 -6.15
CA ALA A 229 -14.55 -16.19 -5.10
C ALA A 229 -15.96 -16.31 -4.49
N LYS A 230 -16.76 -15.23 -4.52
CA LYS A 230 -18.12 -15.25 -3.95
C LYS A 230 -19.14 -15.88 -4.89
N SER A 231 -19.04 -15.59 -6.18
CA SER A 231 -20.02 -16.04 -7.19
C SER A 231 -19.60 -17.28 -7.96
N GLY A 232 -18.31 -17.63 -7.94
CA GLY A 232 -17.75 -18.69 -8.79
C GLY A 232 -17.76 -18.34 -10.29
N GLN A 233 -18.14 -17.12 -10.64
CA GLN A 233 -18.24 -16.66 -12.02
C GLN A 233 -16.99 -15.86 -12.43
N PRO A 234 -16.73 -15.71 -13.74
CA PRO A 234 -15.72 -14.78 -14.23
C PRO A 234 -15.95 -13.39 -13.64
N ARG A 235 -14.89 -12.82 -13.06
CA ARG A 235 -14.92 -11.52 -12.42
C ARG A 235 -15.27 -10.44 -13.43
N GLN A 236 -16.27 -9.63 -13.11
CA GLN A 236 -16.72 -8.55 -13.99
C GLN A 236 -15.78 -7.33 -13.91
N PRO A 237 -15.52 -6.62 -15.03
CA PRO A 237 -14.80 -5.36 -15.01
C PRO A 237 -15.45 -4.34 -14.06
N GLY A 238 -14.64 -3.68 -13.23
CA GLY A 238 -15.12 -2.68 -12.26
C GLY A 238 -15.56 -3.24 -10.90
N SER A 239 -15.61 -4.57 -10.73
CA SER A 239 -15.71 -5.17 -9.39
C SER A 239 -14.41 -4.99 -8.61
N ALA A 240 -14.49 -4.79 -7.29
CA ALA A 240 -13.33 -4.76 -6.38
C ALA A 240 -13.29 -6.03 -5.54
N LEU A 241 -12.08 -6.56 -5.28
CA LEU A 241 -11.90 -7.71 -4.38
C LEU A 241 -11.91 -7.25 -2.92
N SER A 242 -12.44 -8.11 -2.04
CA SER A 242 -12.13 -7.99 -0.61
C SER A 242 -10.64 -8.24 -0.37
N LEU A 243 -10.09 -7.74 0.73
CA LEU A 243 -8.67 -7.91 1.04
C LEU A 243 -8.27 -9.40 1.08
N SER A 244 -9.10 -10.25 1.70
CA SER A 244 -8.84 -11.70 1.76
C SER A 244 -8.87 -12.36 0.38
N SER A 245 -9.85 -12.01 -0.46
CA SER A 245 -9.92 -12.49 -1.84
C SER A 245 -8.73 -11.99 -2.67
N LEU A 246 -8.26 -10.77 -2.43
CA LEU A 246 -7.09 -10.21 -3.09
C LEU A 246 -5.84 -11.02 -2.74
N VAL A 247 -5.54 -11.18 -1.46
CA VAL A 247 -4.38 -11.94 -0.97
C VAL A 247 -4.38 -13.37 -1.53
N LEU A 248 -5.53 -14.05 -1.49
CA LEU A 248 -5.68 -15.39 -2.05
C LEU A 248 -5.42 -15.42 -3.56
N SER A 249 -5.96 -14.44 -4.29
CA SER A 249 -5.78 -14.33 -5.75
C SER A 249 -4.35 -14.00 -6.18
N LEU A 250 -3.50 -13.57 -5.25
CA LEU A 250 -2.07 -13.34 -5.46
C LEU A 250 -1.22 -14.59 -5.17
N GLY A 251 -1.87 -15.71 -4.83
CA GLY A 251 -1.23 -16.99 -4.53
C GLY A 251 -0.73 -17.12 -3.10
N PHE A 252 -1.09 -16.21 -2.21
CA PHE A 252 -0.74 -16.31 -0.80
C PHE A 252 -1.78 -17.13 -0.03
N ASN A 253 -1.34 -18.24 0.55
CA ASN A 253 -2.10 -18.98 1.53
C ASN A 253 -1.70 -18.50 2.92
N VAL A 254 -2.46 -17.54 3.44
CA VAL A 254 -2.19 -16.93 4.74
C VAL A 254 -2.78 -17.74 5.88
N ASP A 255 -1.99 -17.94 6.92
CA ASP A 255 -2.33 -18.72 8.12
C ASP A 255 -2.88 -17.88 9.27
N TYR A 256 -3.16 -16.60 9.02
CA TYR A 256 -3.65 -15.64 9.98
C TYR A 256 -5.07 -15.21 9.69
N VAL A 257 -5.75 -14.72 10.74
CA VAL A 257 -7.16 -14.41 10.70
C VAL A 257 -7.38 -12.95 10.30
N PHE A 258 -8.23 -12.75 9.29
CA PHE A 258 -8.74 -11.44 8.86
C PHE A 258 -9.74 -10.89 9.89
N HIS A 259 -9.99 -9.58 9.89
CA HIS A 259 -10.71 -8.86 10.94
C HIS A 259 -9.95 -8.75 12.27
N ASN A 260 -8.62 -8.79 12.15
CA ASN A 260 -7.70 -8.28 13.15
C ASN A 260 -6.92 -7.16 12.46
N ALA A 261 -7.05 -5.93 12.96
CA ALA A 261 -6.56 -4.76 12.25
C ALA A 261 -5.04 -4.84 11.94
N GLY A 262 -4.26 -5.46 12.84
CA GLY A 262 -2.83 -5.66 12.65
C GLY A 262 -2.50 -6.63 11.52
N ASN A 263 -3.26 -7.73 11.43
CA ASN A 263 -3.12 -8.71 10.36
C ASN A 263 -3.57 -8.12 9.02
N ASP A 264 -4.66 -7.36 9.00
CA ASP A 264 -5.22 -6.77 7.79
C ASP A 264 -4.30 -5.67 7.22
N ALA A 265 -3.72 -4.84 8.07
CA ALA A 265 -2.69 -3.89 7.66
C ALA A 265 -1.46 -4.61 7.04
N PHE A 266 -1.00 -5.71 7.63
CA PHE A 266 0.08 -6.51 7.06
C PHE A 266 -0.29 -7.12 5.70
N ALA A 267 -1.45 -7.76 5.62
CA ALA A 267 -1.99 -8.36 4.39
C ALA A 267 -2.09 -7.32 3.26
N ASN A 268 -2.57 -6.12 3.58
CA ASN A 268 -2.71 -5.04 2.64
C ASN A 268 -1.36 -4.56 2.09
N LEU A 269 -0.36 -4.36 2.94
CA LEU A 269 0.98 -3.99 2.49
C LEU A 269 1.64 -5.10 1.66
N LEU A 270 1.48 -6.36 2.08
CA LEU A 270 1.94 -7.53 1.35
C LEU A 270 1.30 -7.62 -0.04
N ALA A 271 -0.01 -7.42 -0.13
CA ALA A 271 -0.74 -7.43 -1.39
C ALA A 271 -0.25 -6.32 -2.32
N LEU A 272 -0.07 -5.10 -1.81
CA LEU A 272 0.51 -3.99 -2.58
C LEU A 272 1.89 -4.35 -3.11
N GLN A 273 2.78 -4.87 -2.26
CA GLN A 273 4.12 -5.26 -2.68
C GLN A 273 4.08 -6.32 -3.79
N LYS A 274 3.26 -7.37 -3.65
CA LYS A 274 3.13 -8.43 -4.67
C LYS A 274 2.54 -7.93 -5.99
N LEU A 275 1.63 -6.96 -5.96
CA LEU A 275 1.10 -6.31 -7.17
C LEU A 275 2.17 -5.47 -7.90
N LEU A 276 3.12 -4.90 -7.16
CA LEU A 276 4.20 -4.07 -7.70
C LEU A 276 5.41 -4.88 -8.15
N ASP A 277 5.71 -5.96 -7.42
CA ASP A 277 6.86 -6.83 -7.63
C ASP A 277 6.44 -8.31 -7.55
N PRO A 278 5.73 -8.82 -8.59
CA PRO A 278 5.15 -10.16 -8.57
C PRO A 278 6.20 -11.27 -8.51
N GLU A 279 7.39 -11.03 -9.05
CA GLU A 279 8.44 -12.05 -9.16
C GLU A 279 9.31 -12.11 -7.90
N ASN A 280 9.62 -10.98 -7.27
CA ASN A 280 10.57 -10.96 -6.16
C ASN A 280 9.93 -10.86 -4.77
N THR A 281 8.61 -10.64 -4.69
CA THR A 281 7.90 -10.64 -3.39
C THR A 281 7.81 -12.06 -2.83
N GLN A 282 8.50 -12.27 -1.71
CA GLN A 282 8.51 -13.52 -0.96
C GLN A 282 7.20 -13.72 -0.21
N ALA A 283 6.69 -14.95 -0.22
CA ALA A 283 5.56 -15.32 0.62
C ALA A 283 6.00 -15.40 2.10
N PRO A 284 5.15 -14.97 3.05
CA PRO A 284 5.37 -15.24 4.46
C PRO A 284 5.55 -16.74 4.71
N SER A 285 6.42 -17.09 5.64
CA SER A 285 6.63 -18.48 6.03
C SER A 285 5.38 -19.00 6.73
N PRO A 286 4.97 -20.26 6.51
CA PRO A 286 3.93 -20.87 7.33
C PRO A 286 4.37 -20.81 8.80
N ARG A 287 3.60 -20.16 9.66
CA ARG A 287 3.95 -20.12 11.07
C ARG A 287 3.65 -21.49 11.67
N PRO A 288 4.51 -21.97 12.59
CA PRO A 288 4.14 -23.09 13.43
C PRO A 288 2.92 -22.63 14.23
N GLN A 289 1.73 -23.12 13.86
CA GLN A 289 0.53 -22.93 14.66
C GLN A 289 0.91 -23.31 16.08
N ASN A 290 0.87 -22.34 17.00
CA ASN A 290 1.11 -22.58 18.42
C ASN A 290 0.08 -23.60 18.90
N ALA A 291 0.42 -24.89 18.79
CA ALA A 291 -0.37 -26.03 19.24
C ALA A 291 -0.60 -25.99 20.76
N MET A 292 0.07 -25.08 21.48
CA MET A 292 0.00 -24.92 22.93
C MET A 292 -1.35 -24.44 23.47
N LEU A 293 -2.25 -23.87 22.68
CA LEU A 293 -3.59 -23.49 23.16
C LEU A 293 -4.68 -24.55 22.93
N ARG A 294 -4.35 -25.72 22.36
CA ARG A 294 -5.30 -26.83 22.21
C ARG A 294 -5.15 -27.95 23.25
N THR A 295 -4.15 -27.91 24.13
CA THR A 295 -3.91 -28.99 25.11
C THR A 295 -4.60 -28.82 26.46
N SER A 296 -5.35 -27.74 26.70
CA SER A 296 -5.97 -27.47 28.02
C SER A 296 -7.47 -27.74 28.07
N ARG A 297 -7.97 -28.82 27.45
CA ARG A 297 -9.26 -29.45 27.80
C ARG A 297 -9.25 -30.97 27.59
N ALA A 298 -8.26 -31.67 28.13
CA ALA A 298 -8.46 -33.07 28.50
C ALA A 298 -9.05 -33.09 29.91
N ILE A 299 -10.38 -33.10 29.99
CA ILE A 299 -11.10 -33.44 31.22
C ILE A 299 -10.75 -34.90 31.51
N SER A 300 -9.80 -35.12 32.42
CA SER A 300 -9.56 -36.42 33.02
C SER A 300 -10.74 -36.73 33.96
N MET A 301 -11.72 -37.47 33.46
CA MET A 301 -12.72 -38.15 34.29
C MET A 301 -12.02 -39.35 34.95
N GLY A 302 -11.43 -39.12 36.13
CA GLY A 302 -11.00 -40.21 37.01
C GLY A 302 -12.20 -40.85 37.73
N PRO A 303 -12.19 -42.17 37.98
CA PRO A 303 -13.27 -42.84 38.70
C PRO A 303 -13.13 -42.65 40.22
N LEU A 304 -14.26 -42.45 40.88
CA LEU A 304 -14.43 -42.43 42.33
C LEU A 304 -14.38 -43.85 42.90
N THR A 305 -13.55 -44.08 43.92
CA THR A 305 -13.80 -44.99 45.07
C THR A 305 -12.88 -44.63 46.25
N ALA A 306 -13.41 -44.79 47.47
CA ALA A 306 -12.99 -44.20 48.75
C ALA A 306 -12.02 -45.10 49.58
N PRO A 307 -12.02 -45.10 50.94
CA PRO A 307 -11.57 -44.09 51.93
C PRO A 307 -10.44 -44.62 52.88
N PHE A 308 -10.03 -43.77 53.85
CA PHE A 308 -9.34 -44.03 55.15
C PHE A 308 -7.85 -43.60 55.36
N SER A 309 -7.71 -42.47 56.07
CA SER A 309 -6.90 -42.19 57.30
C SER A 309 -5.34 -42.30 57.30
N PRO A 310 -4.62 -41.88 58.37
CA PRO A 310 -3.98 -40.56 58.43
C PRO A 310 -2.48 -40.55 58.82
N MET A 311 -1.91 -39.34 58.80
CA MET A 311 -0.72 -38.85 59.51
C MET A 311 0.70 -39.15 58.97
N LEU A 312 1.51 -38.11 59.19
CA LEU A 312 2.96 -38.02 59.35
C LEU A 312 3.83 -37.50 58.18
N THR A 313 4.44 -36.35 58.48
CA THR A 313 5.75 -35.81 58.08
C THR A 313 5.82 -34.84 56.89
N PRO A 314 6.31 -33.60 57.10
CA PRO A 314 6.68 -32.70 56.02
C PRO A 314 8.11 -33.00 55.54
N PRO A 315 8.38 -33.08 54.23
CA PRO A 315 9.74 -33.09 53.71
C PRO A 315 10.31 -31.67 53.62
N LEU A 316 11.56 -31.54 54.04
CA LEU A 316 12.43 -30.37 53.92
C LEU A 316 12.57 -29.93 52.45
N MET A 317 12.37 -28.63 52.20
CA MET A 317 12.65 -27.99 50.92
C MET A 317 14.16 -27.74 50.76
N PRO A 318 14.82 -28.20 49.68
CA PRO A 318 16.12 -27.69 49.30
C PRO A 318 15.98 -26.30 48.65
N MET A 319 16.62 -25.31 49.26
CA MET A 319 16.79 -23.97 48.72
C MET A 319 17.73 -24.02 47.51
N SER A 320 17.21 -23.75 46.31
CA SER A 320 18.02 -23.48 45.13
C SER A 320 18.38 -21.99 45.06
N PRO A 321 19.63 -21.64 44.75
CA PRO A 321 20.11 -20.27 44.77
C PRO A 321 19.58 -19.45 43.58
N MET A 322 19.22 -18.21 43.86
CA MET A 322 18.94 -17.16 42.88
C MET A 322 20.15 -16.95 41.95
N ALA A 323 20.05 -17.38 40.69
CA ALA A 323 20.88 -16.87 39.61
C ALA A 323 20.20 -15.62 39.04
N ARG A 324 20.73 -14.44 39.41
CA ARG A 324 20.43 -13.16 38.76
C ARG A 324 20.99 -13.19 37.34
N ALA A 325 20.13 -13.24 36.33
CA ALA A 325 20.50 -12.88 34.97
C ALA A 325 20.52 -11.35 34.85
N TYR A 326 21.71 -10.80 34.63
CA TYR A 326 21.91 -9.41 34.26
C TYR A 326 21.34 -9.19 32.85
N SER A 327 20.23 -8.45 32.75
CA SER A 327 19.80 -7.83 31.50
C SER A 327 20.46 -6.46 31.39
N THR A 328 21.40 -6.35 30.46
CA THR A 328 22.05 -5.11 30.04
C THR A 328 21.05 -4.24 29.30
N SER A 329 20.38 -3.36 30.03
CA SER A 329 19.68 -2.20 29.46
C SER A 329 20.72 -1.13 29.07
N PRO A 330 20.68 -0.55 27.87
CA PRO A 330 21.52 0.60 27.56
C PRO A 330 21.00 1.83 28.32
N GLN A 331 21.84 2.35 29.22
CA GLN A 331 21.59 3.60 29.93
C GLN A 331 21.66 4.77 28.95
N PHE A 332 20.59 5.56 28.98
CA PHE A 332 20.51 6.91 28.46
C PHE A 332 21.44 7.82 29.28
N THR A 333 22.42 8.44 28.64
CA THR A 333 23.17 9.57 29.23
C THR A 333 22.54 10.88 28.77
N PRO A 334 22.13 11.78 29.70
CA PRO A 334 21.72 13.13 29.36
C PRO A 334 22.88 14.08 29.63
N ASN A 335 23.53 14.57 28.57
CA ASN A 335 24.13 15.92 28.50
C ASN A 335 24.97 16.06 27.23
N GLY A 336 24.67 17.09 26.45
CA GLY A 336 25.41 17.40 25.22
C GLY A 336 24.75 18.53 24.45
N SER A 337 24.74 19.70 25.07
CA SER A 337 24.43 21.00 24.47
C SER A 337 25.20 21.27 23.17
N GLY A 338 24.52 21.90 22.21
CA GLY A 338 25.13 22.75 21.19
C GLY A 338 25.21 22.11 19.81
N TYR A 339 24.50 22.69 18.84
CA TYR A 339 25.01 23.21 17.56
C TYR A 339 23.83 23.53 16.64
N PHE A 340 23.10 24.59 17.01
CA PHE A 340 22.32 25.40 16.06
C PHE A 340 23.22 26.59 15.68
N ASN A 341 23.80 26.56 14.48
CA ASN A 341 24.08 27.69 13.61
C ASN A 341 25.17 27.32 12.60
N GLN A 342 24.80 27.23 11.32
CA GLN A 342 25.39 28.08 10.30
C GLN A 342 24.63 27.94 8.98
N SER A 343 23.86 28.98 8.69
CA SER A 343 23.49 29.42 7.35
C SER A 343 24.71 30.01 6.64
N ALA A 344 24.96 29.62 5.39
CA ALA A 344 25.41 30.48 4.30
C ALA A 344 25.63 29.67 3.00
N SER A 345 24.97 30.12 1.91
CA SER A 345 25.45 30.24 0.51
C SER A 345 26.65 29.36 0.08
N ASP A 346 26.59 28.59 -1.01
CA ASP A 346 26.59 29.09 -2.40
C ASP A 346 26.56 27.91 -3.43
N PRO A 347 26.32 28.18 -4.72
CA PRO A 347 26.00 27.19 -5.75
C PRO A 347 27.18 26.88 -6.71
N HIS A 348 27.32 25.62 -7.13
CA HIS A 348 28.05 25.23 -8.35
C HIS A 348 27.38 23.97 -8.93
N LEU A 349 26.61 24.09 -10.02
CA LEU A 349 27.02 23.96 -11.43
C LEU A 349 27.75 22.66 -11.82
N ASN A 350 27.10 21.96 -12.76
CA ASN A 350 27.65 21.16 -13.85
C ASN A 350 28.61 20.00 -13.53
N ARG A 351 28.10 18.78 -13.68
CA ARG A 351 28.89 17.73 -14.34
C ARG A 351 28.04 16.89 -15.29
N PHE A 352 28.08 17.31 -16.56
CA PHE A 352 27.95 16.45 -17.72
C PHE A 352 29.00 15.32 -17.62
N SER A 353 28.56 14.08 -17.56
CA SER A 353 29.42 12.91 -17.78
C SER A 353 29.01 12.23 -19.08
N ARG A 354 29.78 12.60 -20.09
CA ARG A 354 29.96 12.02 -21.41
C ARG A 354 30.37 10.54 -21.27
N TRP A 355 29.56 9.61 -21.79
CA TRP A 355 30.00 8.29 -22.22
C TRP A 355 29.59 8.12 -23.68
N GLY A 356 30.58 7.87 -24.54
CA GLY A 356 30.41 7.52 -25.95
C GLY A 356 30.17 6.00 -26.12
N PRO A 357 30.49 5.42 -27.28
CA PRO A 357 29.51 5.26 -28.35
C PRO A 357 29.18 3.79 -28.68
N SER A 358 28.13 3.64 -29.49
CA SER A 358 27.91 2.57 -30.48
C SER A 358 27.88 1.11 -30.01
N GLY A 359 26.66 0.62 -29.78
CA GLY A 359 26.31 -0.78 -29.91
C GLY A 359 25.04 -0.91 -30.76
N GLN A 360 25.19 -0.93 -32.09
CA GLN A 360 24.10 -1.28 -33.00
C GLN A 360 23.66 -2.72 -32.71
N ARG A 361 22.50 -2.89 -32.08
CA ARG A 361 21.78 -4.18 -32.08
C ARG A 361 21.05 -4.30 -33.41
N ALA A 362 21.58 -5.16 -34.28
CA ALA A 362 20.89 -5.62 -35.47
C ALA A 362 19.59 -6.33 -35.06
N VAL A 363 18.47 -5.87 -35.59
CA VAL A 363 17.19 -6.56 -35.51
C VAL A 363 17.21 -7.64 -36.58
N SER A 364 17.37 -8.90 -36.17
CA SER A 364 17.28 -10.05 -37.07
C SER A 364 15.84 -10.20 -37.57
N LEU A 365 15.64 -9.99 -38.87
CA LEU A 365 14.40 -10.36 -39.54
C LEU A 365 14.33 -11.89 -39.69
N PRO A 366 13.19 -12.53 -39.43
CA PRO A 366 13.05 -13.97 -39.64
C PRO A 366 13.16 -14.29 -41.13
N LEU A 367 14.19 -15.06 -41.48
CA LEU A 367 14.34 -15.72 -42.78
C LEU A 367 13.54 -17.02 -42.77
N ASP A 368 13.04 -17.45 -43.94
CA ASP A 368 12.51 -18.81 -44.09
C ASP A 368 13.65 -19.85 -44.14
N GLU A 369 13.30 -21.15 -44.13
CA GLU A 369 14.26 -22.27 -44.19
C GLU A 369 15.15 -22.27 -45.45
N GLN A 370 14.94 -21.34 -46.38
CA GLN A 370 15.71 -21.18 -47.62
C GLN A 370 16.45 -19.84 -47.69
N GLY A 371 16.49 -19.08 -46.59
CA GLY A 371 17.28 -17.85 -46.47
C GLY A 371 16.73 -16.67 -47.28
N ARG A 372 15.42 -16.64 -47.60
CA ARG A 372 14.80 -15.54 -48.34
C ARG A 372 13.95 -14.65 -47.43
N LEU A 373 13.95 -13.35 -47.73
CA LEU A 373 13.18 -12.34 -47.01
C LEU A 373 11.69 -12.44 -47.39
N LYS A 374 10.81 -12.68 -46.41
CA LYS A 374 9.35 -12.73 -46.63
C LYS A 374 8.79 -11.34 -47.01
N PRO A 375 8.12 -11.19 -48.16
CA PRO A 375 7.43 -9.95 -48.50
C PRO A 375 6.21 -9.71 -47.59
N ARG A 376 6.01 -8.45 -47.17
CA ARG A 376 4.83 -8.01 -46.40
C ARG A 376 3.56 -8.12 -47.24
N PRO A 377 2.42 -8.58 -46.69
CA PRO A 377 1.15 -8.60 -47.41
C PRO A 377 0.62 -7.18 -47.60
N SER A 378 0.31 -6.85 -48.86
CA SER A 378 -0.35 -5.62 -49.28
C SER A 378 -1.86 -5.69 -49.01
N SER A 379 -2.36 -4.86 -48.11
CA SER A 379 -3.79 -4.67 -47.90
C SER A 379 -4.35 -3.66 -48.92
N GLY A 380 -4.91 -4.17 -50.02
CA GLY A 380 -5.71 -3.42 -50.98
C GLY A 380 -7.18 -3.80 -50.88
N ALA A 381 -8.01 -2.78 -50.62
CA ALA A 381 -9.40 -2.57 -51.02
C ALA A 381 -10.38 -3.76 -51.14
N SER A 382 -11.46 -3.68 -50.36
CA SER A 382 -12.81 -3.94 -50.89
C SER A 382 -13.83 -3.03 -50.20
N ALA A 383 -14.57 -2.31 -51.04
CA ALA A 383 -15.74 -1.54 -50.69
C ALA A 383 -17.01 -2.38 -50.87
N ASP A 384 -18.09 -1.84 -50.31
CA ASP A 384 -19.50 -2.04 -50.64
C ASP A 384 -20.38 -3.02 -49.86
N ARG A 385 -21.55 -2.44 -49.52
CA ARG A 385 -22.83 -2.99 -49.05
C ARG A 385 -23.01 -3.14 -47.53
N LEU A 386 -23.72 -2.18 -46.93
CA LEU A 386 -25.18 -2.26 -46.79
C LEU A 386 -25.77 -0.93 -46.29
N SER A 387 -26.87 -0.56 -46.93
CA SER A 387 -27.70 0.62 -46.71
C SER A 387 -28.66 0.47 -45.54
N ALA A 388 -29.08 1.63 -45.02
CA ALA A 388 -30.41 1.92 -44.48
C ALA A 388 -30.85 1.20 -43.18
N ASP A 389 -30.98 1.96 -42.09
CA ASP A 389 -32.31 2.38 -41.63
C ASP A 389 -32.26 3.49 -40.56
N MET A 390 -33.22 4.42 -40.73
CA MET A 390 -33.86 5.42 -39.85
C MET A 390 -33.23 5.75 -38.48
N ALA A 391 -32.86 6.98 -38.13
CA ALA A 391 -33.61 8.25 -38.05
C ALA A 391 -34.78 8.28 -37.02
N ASN A 392 -34.67 9.25 -36.10
CA ASN A 392 -35.66 9.81 -35.17
C ASN A 392 -35.96 9.04 -33.89
N VAL A 393 -35.70 9.66 -32.72
CA VAL A 393 -36.75 10.32 -31.90
C VAL A 393 -36.12 11.44 -31.05
N ILE A 394 -36.87 12.54 -31.01
CA ILE A 394 -36.71 13.83 -30.36
C ILE A 394 -37.52 13.82 -29.05
N ILE A 395 -36.97 14.47 -28.01
CA ILE A 395 -37.62 15.14 -26.84
C ILE A 395 -38.68 14.36 -26.03
N GLY A 396 -38.39 14.26 -24.73
CA GLY A 396 -39.31 14.22 -23.60
C GLY A 396 -38.61 14.80 -22.39
#